data_AF-A0A349ILU8-F1
#
_entry.id   AF-A0A349ILU8-F1
#
_cell.length_a   1.000
_cell.length_b   1.000
_cell.length_c   1.000
_cell.angle_alpha   90.00
_cell.angle_beta   90.00
_cell.angle_gamma   90.00
#
_symmetry.space_group_name_H-M   'P 1'
#
loop_
_entity.id
_entity.type
_entity.pdbx_description
1 polymer ?
#
loop_
_entity_poly.entity_id
_entity_poly.type
_entity_poly.pdbx_seq_one_letter_code
_entity_poly.pdbx_strand_id
1 'polypeptide(L)'
;MLLLFLELAKQYGILMIEGRGQYNVWYFPFQLCSMPIYLGILNYRFPSPALRTFIRDFGFMGGVASLIVHRGLIHPGYPLLTLHGFVWHILLVGIAIYLTHAHACEESRGIFRKEAGIFFLAAFLAEGINVLLHPYGDCDMFYISPYHNSTQIVFCDLERITGRPLGILLYLLTVLFGAFLVHEGFRKILLTTKI
;
A
#
# COMPACT_ATOMS: atom_id res chain seq x y z
N MET A 1 13.64 -8.64 -2.20
CA MET A 1 14.08 -9.57 -1.12
C MET A 1 14.11 -8.89 0.24
N LEU A 2 14.74 -7.71 0.40
CA LEU A 2 14.74 -6.98 1.69
C LEU A 2 13.34 -6.77 2.30
N LEU A 3 12.38 -6.25 1.53
CA LEU A 3 11.01 -6.03 2.01
C LEU A 3 10.32 -7.31 2.51
N LEU A 4 10.60 -8.46 1.90
CA LEU A 4 10.04 -9.73 2.35
C LEU A 4 10.57 -10.12 3.74
N PHE A 5 11.89 -10.00 3.96
CA PHE A 5 12.49 -10.29 5.26
C PHE A 5 12.00 -9.34 6.35
N LEU A 6 11.88 -8.06 6.03
CA LEU A 6 11.32 -7.06 6.95
C LEU A 6 9.86 -7.41 7.29
N GLU A 7 9.05 -7.77 6.30
CA GLU A 7 7.66 -8.16 6.53
C GLU A 7 7.57 -9.41 7.42
N LEU A 8 8.37 -10.45 7.16
CA LEU A 8 8.42 -11.65 8.00
C LEU A 8 8.84 -11.33 9.44
N ALA A 9 9.84 -10.46 9.63
CA ALA A 9 10.26 -10.03 10.95
C ALA A 9 9.16 -9.27 11.69
N LYS A 10 8.40 -8.42 10.99
CA LYS A 10 7.24 -7.72 11.54
C LYS A 10 6.14 -8.69 11.95
N GLN A 11 5.77 -9.63 11.08
CA GLN A 11 4.74 -10.63 11.34
C GLN A 11 5.09 -11.51 12.55
N TYR A 12 6.36 -11.91 12.67
CA TYR A 12 6.86 -12.61 13.85
C TYR A 12 6.74 -11.75 15.12
N GLY A 13 7.16 -10.48 15.06
CA GLY A 13 7.03 -9.54 16.18
C GLY A 13 5.59 -9.39 16.66
N ILE A 14 4.65 -9.18 15.73
CA ILE A 14 3.22 -9.03 16.05
C ILE A 14 2.65 -10.30 16.71
N LEU A 15 2.98 -11.48 16.19
CA LEU A 15 2.51 -12.75 16.75
C LEU A 15 2.98 -12.94 18.21
N MET A 16 4.23 -12.59 18.49
CA MET A 16 4.82 -12.74 19.82
C MET A 16 4.31 -11.69 20.82
N ILE A 17 4.04 -10.49 20.34
CA ILE A 17 3.79 -9.31 21.18
C ILE A 17 2.28 -9.08 21.39
N GLU A 18 1.53 -8.95 20.31
CA GLU A 18 0.11 -8.58 20.36
C GLU A 18 -0.78 -9.83 20.38
N GLY A 19 -0.37 -10.87 19.66
CA GLY A 19 -1.16 -12.08 19.48
C GLY A 19 -1.22 -13.03 20.67
N ARG A 20 -0.30 -12.90 21.64
CA ARG A 20 -0.09 -13.90 22.72
C ARG A 20 -0.05 -15.35 22.20
N GLY A 21 0.50 -15.56 20.99
CA GLY A 21 0.54 -16.86 20.30
C GLY A 21 -0.62 -17.14 19.35
N GLN A 22 -1.62 -16.27 19.24
CA GLN A 22 -2.68 -16.31 18.23
C GLN A 22 -2.47 -15.23 17.18
N TYR A 23 -2.66 -15.59 15.91
CA TYR A 23 -2.46 -14.64 14.81
C TYR A 23 -3.66 -13.69 14.68
N ASN A 24 -3.41 -12.39 14.71
CA ASN A 24 -4.44 -11.38 14.44
C ASN A 24 -4.49 -11.06 12.94
N VAL A 25 -5.59 -11.43 12.29
CA VAL A 25 -5.82 -11.28 10.84
C VAL A 25 -5.89 -9.83 10.38
N TRP A 26 -6.03 -8.87 11.29
CA TRP A 26 -5.89 -7.44 11.01
C TRP A 26 -4.54 -7.11 10.37
N TYR A 27 -3.48 -7.82 10.77
CA TYR A 27 -2.12 -7.58 10.30
C TYR A 27 -1.74 -8.41 9.08
N PHE A 28 -2.70 -9.09 8.45
CA PHE A 28 -2.43 -9.84 7.24
C PHE A 28 -1.71 -8.95 6.20
N PRO A 29 -0.62 -9.43 5.56
CA PRO A 29 0.31 -8.56 4.84
C PRO A 29 -0.19 -8.15 3.44
N PHE A 30 -1.47 -7.81 3.27
CA PHE A 30 -2.06 -7.46 1.97
C PHE A 30 -2.61 -6.02 1.96
N GLN A 31 -1.79 -5.08 2.42
CA GLN A 31 -2.04 -3.65 2.38
C GLN A 31 -1.39 -3.01 1.15
N LEU A 32 -1.81 -1.80 0.78
CA LEU A 32 -1.24 -1.11 -0.38
C LEU A 32 0.29 -0.95 -0.24
N CYS A 33 0.76 -0.66 0.98
CA CYS A 33 2.17 -0.52 1.32
C CYS A 33 2.95 -1.85 1.33
N SER A 34 2.28 -3.01 1.34
CA SER A 34 2.94 -4.33 1.21
C SER A 34 2.94 -4.86 -0.22
N MET A 35 2.16 -4.27 -1.14
CA MET A 35 2.13 -4.64 -2.56
C MET A 35 3.51 -4.72 -3.23
N PRO A 36 4.48 -3.82 -2.91
CA PRO A 36 5.82 -3.91 -3.48
C PRO A 36 6.56 -5.23 -3.22
N ILE A 37 6.21 -5.99 -2.17
CA ILE A 37 6.76 -7.33 -1.94
C ILE A 37 6.33 -8.26 -3.08
N TYR A 38 5.02 -8.40 -3.28
CA TYR A 38 4.42 -9.32 -4.23
C TYR A 38 4.79 -8.94 -5.67
N LEU A 39 4.64 -7.65 -6.00
CA LEU A 39 4.93 -7.15 -7.34
C LEU A 39 6.44 -7.16 -7.63
N GLY A 40 7.29 -6.99 -6.62
CA GLY A 40 8.74 -7.11 -6.76
C GLY A 40 9.17 -8.53 -7.09
N ILE A 41 8.60 -9.53 -6.40
CA ILE A 41 8.82 -10.96 -6.71
C ILE A 41 8.30 -11.28 -8.12
N LEU A 42 7.09 -10.82 -8.44
CA LEU A 42 6.49 -11.04 -9.75
C LEU A 42 7.34 -10.41 -10.86
N ASN A 43 7.82 -9.18 -10.68
CA ASN A 43 8.70 -8.50 -11.63
C ASN A 43 10.07 -9.18 -11.75
N TYR A 44 10.60 -9.79 -10.68
CA TYR A 44 11.83 -10.59 -10.78
C TYR A 44 11.63 -11.80 -11.70
N ARG A 45 10.49 -12.48 -11.60
CA ARG A 45 10.18 -13.67 -12.41
C ARG A 45 9.69 -13.33 -13.82
N PHE A 46 8.95 -12.23 -13.96
CA PHE A 46 8.32 -11.73 -15.19
C PHE A 46 8.50 -10.20 -15.26
N PRO A 47 9.67 -9.72 -15.74
CA PRO A 47 9.95 -8.29 -15.78
C PRO A 47 8.90 -7.51 -16.56
N SER A 48 8.34 -6.49 -15.93
CA SER A 48 7.27 -5.67 -16.51
C SER A 48 7.44 -4.21 -16.09
N PRO A 49 7.48 -3.26 -17.06
CA PRO A 49 7.46 -1.84 -16.75
C PRO A 49 6.24 -1.42 -15.92
N ALA A 50 5.07 -2.05 -16.13
CA ALA A 50 3.86 -1.75 -15.37
C ALA A 50 4.03 -2.08 -13.88
N LEU A 51 4.69 -3.20 -13.55
CA LEU A 51 4.93 -3.59 -12.16
C LEU A 51 5.89 -2.62 -11.46
N ARG A 52 6.98 -2.24 -12.14
CA ARG A 52 7.95 -1.28 -11.58
C ARG A 52 7.37 0.12 -11.44
N THR A 53 6.58 0.56 -12.41
CA THR A 53 5.90 1.85 -12.36
C THR A 53 4.87 1.87 -11.24
N PHE A 54 4.10 0.77 -11.06
CA PHE A 54 3.17 0.66 -9.93
C PHE A 54 3.89 0.77 -8.58
N ILE A 55 5.01 0.03 -8.42
CA ILE A 55 5.82 0.07 -7.20
C ILE A 55 6.32 1.50 -6.93
N ARG A 56 6.70 2.24 -7.96
CA ARG A 56 7.07 3.65 -7.84
C ARG A 56 5.87 4.49 -7.43
N ASP A 57 4.79 4.50 -8.20
CA ASP A 57 3.73 5.50 -8.06
C ASP A 57 2.85 5.25 -6.85
N PHE A 58 2.28 4.04 -6.72
CA PHE A 58 1.48 3.67 -5.57
C PHE A 58 2.32 3.50 -4.30
N GLY A 59 3.55 2.96 -4.43
CA GLY A 59 4.46 2.79 -3.30
C GLY A 59 4.96 4.13 -2.74
N PHE A 60 5.29 5.10 -3.59
CA PHE A 60 5.65 6.45 -3.16
C PHE A 60 4.48 7.14 -2.48
N MET A 61 3.31 7.16 -3.13
CA MET A 61 2.11 7.79 -2.58
C MET A 61 1.74 7.19 -1.23
N GLY A 62 1.64 5.86 -1.13
CA GLY A 62 1.32 5.17 0.12
C GLY A 62 2.38 5.38 1.19
N GLY A 63 3.67 5.35 0.81
CA GLY A 63 4.80 5.68 1.68
C GLY A 63 4.67 7.06 2.31
N VAL A 64 4.51 8.09 1.48
CA VAL A 64 4.37 9.49 1.94
C VAL A 64 3.10 9.68 2.77
N ALA A 65 1.95 9.17 2.32
CA ALA A 65 0.68 9.34 3.01
C ALA A 65 0.71 8.76 4.44
N SER A 66 1.28 7.56 4.62
CA SER A 66 1.44 6.95 5.94
C SER A 66 2.42 7.71 6.84
N LEU A 67 3.45 8.34 6.29
CA LEU A 67 4.38 9.16 7.08
C LEU A 67 3.75 10.49 7.54
N ILE A 68 2.86 11.07 6.72
CA ILE A 68 2.08 12.25 7.10
C ILE A 68 1.03 11.88 8.15
N VAL A 69 0.28 10.79 7.93
CA VAL A 69 -0.76 10.28 8.83
C VAL A 69 -0.22 9.07 9.59
N HIS A 70 0.75 9.32 10.45
CA HIS A 70 1.56 8.27 11.10
C HIS A 70 0.89 7.55 12.27
N ARG A 71 -0.39 7.80 12.58
CA ARG A 71 -1.09 7.17 13.72
C ARG A 71 -1.10 5.64 13.60
N GLY A 72 -1.29 5.12 12.39
CA GLY A 72 -1.27 3.67 12.12
C GLY A 72 0.13 3.05 12.20
N LEU A 73 1.19 3.84 12.35
CA LEU A 73 2.57 3.34 12.50
C LEU A 73 3.00 3.24 13.97
N ILE A 74 2.24 3.83 14.89
CA ILE A 74 2.59 3.89 16.31
C ILE A 74 1.96 2.70 17.02
N HIS A 75 2.82 1.87 17.62
CA HIS A 75 2.44 0.74 18.47
C HIS A 75 2.85 1.05 19.92
N PRO A 76 1.93 1.56 20.77
CA PRO A 76 2.24 1.92 22.15
C PRO A 76 2.85 0.75 22.92
N GLY A 77 3.94 0.99 23.63
CA GLY A 77 4.68 -0.05 24.37
C GLY A 77 5.63 -0.90 23.51
N TYR A 78 5.62 -0.74 22.18
CA TYR A 78 6.41 -1.55 21.24
C TYR A 78 7.26 -0.67 20.30
N PRO A 79 8.38 -0.10 20.81
CA PRO A 79 9.18 0.87 20.06
C PRO A 79 9.82 0.27 18.80
N LEU A 80 10.21 -1.02 18.82
CA LEU A 80 10.79 -1.67 17.64
C LEU A 80 9.78 -1.86 16.51
N LEU A 81 8.52 -2.18 16.84
CA LEU A 81 7.44 -2.32 15.86
C LEU A 81 7.05 -0.95 15.29
N THR A 82 7.04 0.07 16.14
CA THR A 82 6.86 1.47 15.71
C THR A 82 7.97 1.89 14.76
N LEU A 83 9.25 1.69 15.14
CA LEU A 83 10.40 2.01 14.29
C LEU A 83 10.34 1.26 12.96
N HIS A 84 9.98 -0.03 12.99
CA HIS A 84 9.78 -0.82 11.80
C HIS A 84 8.77 -0.17 10.85
N GLY A 85 7.61 0.28 11.37
CA GLY A 85 6.59 0.98 10.59
C GLY A 85 7.15 2.21 9.86
N PHE A 86 7.94 3.05 10.54
CA PHE A 86 8.58 4.20 9.90
C PHE A 86 9.63 3.81 8.87
N VAL A 87 10.52 2.87 9.21
CA VAL A 87 11.57 2.38 8.30
C VAL A 87 10.95 1.79 7.04
N TRP A 88 9.87 1.02 7.16
CA TRP A 88 9.14 0.45 6.03
C TRP A 88 8.73 1.53 5.03
N HIS A 89 8.04 2.58 5.49
CA HIS A 89 7.50 3.60 4.60
C HIS A 89 8.60 4.52 4.04
N ILE A 90 9.67 4.78 4.79
CA ILE A 90 10.87 5.47 4.26
C ILE A 90 11.52 4.65 3.15
N LEU A 91 11.63 3.33 3.32
CA LEU A 91 12.15 2.45 2.28
C LEU A 91 11.27 2.45 1.03
N LEU A 92 9.94 2.48 1.15
CA LEU A 92 9.05 2.59 -0.01
C LEU A 92 9.30 3.86 -0.82
N VAL A 93 9.43 5.00 -0.13
CA VAL A 93 9.77 6.29 -0.76
C VAL A 93 11.15 6.20 -1.43
N GLY A 94 12.15 5.65 -0.74
CA GLY A 94 13.49 5.46 -1.26
C GLY A 94 13.53 4.56 -2.51
N ILE A 95 12.75 3.47 -2.53
CA ILE A 95 12.63 2.56 -3.69
C ILE A 95 12.03 3.29 -4.88
N ALA A 96 10.98 4.09 -4.68
CA ALA A 96 10.37 4.85 -5.77
C ALA A 96 11.34 5.88 -6.38
N ILE A 97 12.08 6.59 -5.53
CA ILE A 97 13.12 7.53 -5.96
C ILE A 97 14.23 6.79 -6.72
N TYR A 98 14.69 5.64 -6.20
CA TYR A 98 15.70 4.80 -6.84
C TYR A 98 15.25 4.32 -8.23
N LEU A 99 14.02 3.79 -8.35
CA LEU A 99 13.47 3.33 -9.63
C LEU A 99 13.38 4.46 -10.67
N THR A 100 13.10 5.68 -10.21
CA THR A 100 13.08 6.89 -11.04
C THR A 100 14.49 7.23 -11.54
N HIS A 101 15.48 7.30 -10.66
CA HIS A 101 16.86 7.60 -11.03
C HIS A 101 17.50 6.52 -11.90
N ALA A 102 17.15 5.26 -11.68
CA ALA A 102 17.60 4.14 -12.50
C ALA A 102 16.93 4.10 -13.89
N HIS A 103 16.01 5.03 -14.20
CA HIS A 103 15.19 5.03 -15.41
C HIS A 103 14.52 3.67 -15.68
N ALA A 104 14.10 2.99 -14.60
CA ALA A 104 13.56 1.63 -14.68
C ALA A 104 12.06 1.61 -14.97
N CYS A 105 11.37 2.74 -14.82
CA CYS A 105 9.93 2.89 -15.01
C CYS A 105 9.59 3.37 -16.42
N GLU A 106 8.31 3.25 -16.79
CA GLU A 106 7.78 3.81 -18.02
C GLU A 106 6.95 5.06 -17.70
N GLU A 107 7.07 6.10 -18.51
CA GLU A 107 6.40 7.39 -18.26
C GLU A 107 5.16 7.61 -19.12
N SER A 108 4.76 6.63 -19.93
CA SER A 108 3.63 6.80 -20.83
C SER A 108 2.32 6.85 -20.05
N ARG A 109 1.38 7.73 -20.41
CA ARG A 109 0.00 7.66 -19.84
C ARG A 109 -0.68 6.30 -20.09
N GLY A 110 -0.20 5.57 -21.10
CA GLY A 110 -0.65 4.21 -21.38
C GLY A 110 -0.29 3.21 -20.28
N ILE A 111 0.87 3.35 -19.63
CA ILE A 111 1.28 2.47 -18.54
C ILE A 111 0.40 2.67 -17.31
N PHE A 112 -0.01 3.91 -17.02
CA PHE A 112 -0.89 4.21 -15.88
C PHE A 112 -2.21 3.43 -15.93
N ARG A 113 -2.77 3.19 -17.13
CA ARG A 113 -3.96 2.33 -17.27
C ARG A 113 -3.69 0.88 -16.84
N LYS A 114 -2.49 0.36 -17.09
CA LYS A 114 -2.09 -0.99 -16.66
C LYS A 114 -1.88 -1.02 -15.14
N GLU A 115 -1.29 0.02 -14.58
CA GLU A 115 -1.13 0.19 -13.13
C GLU A 115 -2.49 0.26 -12.42
N ALA A 116 -3.44 1.02 -12.96
CA ALA A 116 -4.82 1.05 -12.48
C ALA A 116 -5.47 -0.34 -12.52
N GLY A 117 -5.25 -1.11 -13.58
CA GLY A 117 -5.70 -2.51 -13.67
C GLY A 117 -5.10 -3.39 -12.57
N ILE A 118 -3.80 -3.25 -12.28
CA ILE A 118 -3.13 -3.93 -11.17
C ILE A 118 -3.73 -3.50 -9.83
N PHE A 119 -3.99 -2.21 -9.64
CA PHE A 119 -4.60 -1.66 -8.43
C PHE A 119 -5.99 -2.24 -8.18
N PHE A 120 -6.87 -2.24 -9.18
CA PHE A 120 -8.22 -2.77 -9.04
C PHE A 120 -8.24 -4.28 -8.85
N LEU A 121 -7.33 -5.02 -9.48
CA LEU A 121 -7.16 -6.45 -9.21
C LEU A 121 -6.72 -6.69 -7.76
N ALA A 122 -5.75 -5.91 -7.26
CA ALA A 122 -5.32 -5.99 -5.87
C ALA A 122 -6.45 -5.61 -4.89
N ALA A 123 -7.24 -4.57 -5.19
CA ALA A 123 -8.38 -4.18 -4.38
C ALA A 123 -9.46 -5.26 -4.34
N PHE A 124 -9.76 -5.89 -5.49
CA PHE A 124 -10.69 -7.03 -5.55
C PHE A 124 -10.20 -8.21 -4.70
N LEU A 125 -8.92 -8.54 -4.77
CA LEU A 125 -8.32 -9.58 -3.93
C LEU A 125 -8.34 -9.20 -2.45
N ALA A 126 -8.10 -7.92 -2.11
CA ALA A 126 -8.16 -7.42 -0.75
C ALA A 126 -9.57 -7.54 -0.16
N GLU A 127 -10.60 -7.19 -0.92
CA GLU A 127 -12.01 -7.40 -0.52
C GLU A 127 -12.30 -8.90 -0.32
N GLY A 128 -11.85 -9.76 -1.24
CA GLY A 128 -11.97 -11.20 -1.09
C GLY A 128 -11.30 -11.72 0.19
N ILE A 129 -10.10 -11.23 0.52
CA ILE A 129 -9.40 -11.56 1.78
C ILE A 129 -10.22 -11.07 2.99
N ASN A 130 -10.74 -9.85 2.96
CA ASN A 130 -11.55 -9.30 4.05
C ASN A 130 -12.78 -10.17 4.32
N VAL A 131 -13.48 -10.61 3.27
CA VAL A 131 -14.65 -11.50 3.38
C VAL A 131 -14.26 -12.90 3.88
N LEU A 132 -13.20 -13.48 3.34
CA LEU A 132 -12.77 -14.84 3.69
C LEU A 132 -12.19 -14.94 5.10
N LEU A 133 -11.50 -13.89 5.56
CA LEU A 133 -10.85 -13.89 6.87
C LEU A 133 -11.71 -13.32 8.00
N HIS A 134 -12.84 -12.67 7.70
CA HIS A 134 -13.75 -12.11 8.70
C HIS A 134 -14.17 -13.11 9.82
N PRO A 135 -14.45 -14.39 9.53
CA PRO A 135 -14.77 -15.37 10.58
C PRO A 135 -13.65 -15.59 11.60
N TYR A 136 -12.41 -15.22 11.28
CA TYR A 136 -11.23 -15.38 12.12
C TYR A 136 -10.82 -14.08 12.84
N GLY A 137 -11.55 -12.99 12.64
CA GLY A 137 -11.32 -11.69 13.26
C GLY A 137 -11.48 -10.53 12.27
N ASP A 138 -11.37 -9.31 12.78
CA ASP A 138 -11.43 -8.11 11.94
C ASP A 138 -10.23 -8.04 11.00
N CYS A 139 -10.53 -7.81 9.73
CA CYS A 139 -9.55 -7.71 8.66
C CYS A 139 -9.90 -6.49 7.80
N ASP A 140 -8.91 -5.65 7.53
CA ASP A 140 -9.09 -4.38 6.81
C ASP A 140 -8.03 -4.18 5.73
N MET A 141 -7.88 -5.17 4.85
CA MET A 141 -7.00 -5.10 3.70
C MET A 141 -7.40 -3.93 2.82
N PHE A 142 -6.42 -3.09 2.49
CA PHE A 142 -6.58 -1.85 1.74
C PHE A 142 -7.50 -0.81 2.40
N TYR A 143 -7.87 -0.97 3.68
CA TYR A 143 -8.85 -0.10 4.34
C TYR A 143 -10.28 -0.19 3.79
N ILE A 144 -10.60 -1.28 3.09
CA ILE A 144 -11.86 -1.50 2.37
C ILE A 144 -12.69 -2.68 2.91
N SER A 145 -12.55 -3.04 4.20
CA SER A 145 -13.41 -4.06 4.80
C SER A 145 -14.91 -3.71 4.68
N PRO A 146 -15.79 -4.61 4.21
CA PRO A 146 -17.22 -4.30 4.13
C PRO A 146 -17.92 -4.30 5.51
N TYR A 147 -17.25 -4.79 6.57
CA TYR A 147 -17.86 -5.06 7.87
C TYR A 147 -17.76 -3.91 8.87
N HIS A 148 -16.87 -2.95 8.65
CA HIS A 148 -16.72 -1.78 9.52
C HIS A 148 -16.30 -0.55 8.71
N ASN A 149 -16.49 0.64 9.28
CA ASN A 149 -16.09 1.88 8.63
C ASN A 149 -14.56 2.00 8.52
N SER A 150 -14.12 2.83 7.58
CA SER A 150 -12.71 3.11 7.33
C SER A 150 -12.02 3.62 8.59
N THR A 151 -10.80 3.15 8.79
CA THR A 151 -9.89 3.69 9.80
C THR A 151 -9.17 4.96 9.33
N GLN A 152 -9.32 5.34 8.07
CA GLN A 152 -8.76 6.57 7.52
C GLN A 152 -9.61 7.78 7.93
N ILE A 153 -8.98 8.77 8.56
CA ILE A 153 -9.66 9.90 9.25
C ILE A 153 -10.71 10.56 8.36
N VAL A 154 -10.36 10.90 7.11
CA VAL A 154 -11.27 11.58 6.17
C VAL A 154 -12.42 10.68 5.71
N PHE A 155 -12.15 9.39 5.51
CA PHE A 155 -13.15 8.45 4.97
C PHE A 155 -14.09 7.92 6.04
N CYS A 156 -13.66 7.86 7.31
CA CYS A 156 -14.51 7.46 8.42
C CYS A 156 -15.74 8.39 8.54
N ASP A 157 -15.51 9.70 8.48
CA ASP A 157 -16.58 10.69 8.57
C ASP A 157 -17.43 10.75 7.31
N LEU A 158 -16.80 10.60 6.14
CA LEU A 158 -17.51 10.51 4.86
C LEU A 158 -18.49 9.32 4.86
N GLU A 159 -18.03 8.14 5.29
CA GLU A 159 -18.81 6.91 5.31
C GLU A 159 -19.99 6.95 6.28
N ARG A 160 -19.88 7.71 7.38
CA ARG A 160 -21.01 7.96 8.27
C ARG A 160 -22.16 8.68 7.57
N ILE A 161 -21.87 9.43 6.49
CA ILE A 161 -22.85 10.17 5.70
C ILE A 161 -23.29 9.38 4.47
N THR A 162 -22.34 8.80 3.73
CA THR A 162 -22.59 8.17 2.42
C THR A 162 -22.89 6.68 2.49
N GLY A 163 -22.58 6.02 3.61
CA GLY A 163 -22.56 4.57 3.74
C GLY A 163 -21.27 3.93 3.22
N ARG A 164 -21.00 2.70 3.68
CA ARG A 164 -19.73 1.99 3.44
C ARG A 164 -19.44 1.65 1.96
N PRO A 165 -20.39 1.14 1.15
CA PRO A 165 -20.11 0.81 -0.25
C PRO A 165 -19.64 2.03 -1.07
N LEU A 166 -20.31 3.17 -0.88
CA LEU A 166 -19.92 4.41 -1.56
C LEU A 166 -18.60 4.97 -1.00
N GLY A 167 -18.37 4.85 0.31
CA GLY A 167 -17.09 5.24 0.92
C GLY A 167 -15.89 4.45 0.39
N ILE A 168 -16.02 3.13 0.25
CA ILE A 168 -15.00 2.27 -0.35
C ILE A 168 -14.70 2.72 -1.79
N LEU A 169 -15.75 2.95 -2.59
CA LEU A 169 -15.57 3.42 -3.97
C LEU A 169 -14.82 4.76 -4.01
N LEU A 170 -15.23 5.74 -3.20
CA LEU A 170 -14.60 7.07 -3.13
C LEU A 170 -13.16 6.98 -2.63
N TYR A 171 -12.88 6.09 -1.67
CA TYR A 171 -11.53 5.81 -1.21
C TYR A 171 -10.64 5.26 -2.32
N LEU A 172 -11.08 4.22 -3.04
CA LEU A 172 -10.32 3.63 -4.14
C LEU A 172 -10.06 4.65 -5.27
N LEU A 173 -11.06 5.48 -5.60
CA LEU A 173 -10.90 6.56 -6.58
C LEU A 173 -9.90 7.62 -6.10
N THR A 174 -9.89 7.93 -4.80
CA THR A 174 -8.93 8.90 -4.22
C THR A 174 -7.51 8.35 -4.26
N VAL A 175 -7.31 7.08 -3.91
CA VAL A 175 -6.02 6.40 -4.00
C VAL A 175 -5.52 6.36 -5.45
N LEU A 176 -6.40 6.02 -6.40
CA LEU A 176 -6.08 6.03 -7.82
C LEU A 176 -5.69 7.43 -8.31
N PHE A 177 -6.44 8.46 -7.89
CA PHE A 177 -6.15 9.84 -8.25
C PHE A 177 -4.83 10.33 -7.66
N GLY A 178 -4.52 9.99 -6.40
CA GLY A 178 -3.24 10.30 -5.78
C GLY A 178 -2.07 9.66 -6.54
N ALA A 179 -2.20 8.38 -6.93
CA ALA A 179 -1.18 7.69 -7.72
C ALA A 179 -1.02 8.33 -9.11
N PHE A 180 -2.11 8.79 -9.73
CA PHE A 180 -2.05 9.54 -11.00
C PHE A 180 -1.26 10.84 -10.88
N LEU A 181 -1.46 11.61 -9.80
CA LEU A 181 -0.71 12.84 -9.56
C LEU A 181 0.78 12.56 -9.38
N VAL A 182 1.15 11.49 -8.67
CA VAL A 182 2.54 11.05 -8.52
C VAL A 182 3.14 10.65 -9.87
N HIS A 183 2.42 9.86 -10.67
CA HIS A 183 2.84 9.46 -12.01
C HIS A 183 3.13 10.67 -12.91
N GLU A 184 2.19 11.63 -12.99
CA GLU A 184 2.38 12.85 -13.78
C GLU A 184 3.52 13.72 -13.22
N GLY A 185 3.71 13.75 -11.90
CA GLY A 185 4.82 14.45 -11.23
C GLY A 185 6.18 13.91 -11.66
N PHE A 186 6.40 12.60 -11.53
CA PHE A 186 7.65 11.95 -11.94
C PHE A 186 7.90 12.08 -13.44
N ARG A 187 6.86 11.91 -14.27
CA ARG A 187 7.00 12.09 -15.71
C ARG A 187 7.48 13.50 -16.05
N LYS A 188 6.89 14.55 -15.46
CA LYS A 188 7.29 15.94 -15.73
C LYS A 188 8.74 16.21 -15.31
N ILE A 189 9.14 15.72 -14.14
CA ILE A 189 10.53 15.86 -13.65
C ILE A 189 11.49 15.23 -14.68
N LEU A 190 11.23 13.99 -15.08
CA LEU A 190 12.09 13.26 -16.01
C LEU A 190 12.15 13.86 -17.41
N LEU A 191 11.04 14.41 -17.91
CA LEU A 191 11.02 15.11 -19.20
C LEU A 191 11.82 16.43 -19.15
N THR A 192 11.82 17.11 -18.01
CA THR A 192 12.54 18.38 -17.84
C THR A 192 14.07 18.16 -17.71
N THR A 193 14.49 17.05 -17.11
CA THR A 193 15.92 16.70 -16.95
C THR A 193 16.58 16.09 -18.20
N LYS A 194 15.82 15.81 -19.27
CA LYS A 194 16.34 15.26 -20.53
C LYS A 194 16.67 16.33 -21.60
N ILE A 195 16.67 17.60 -21.21
CA ILE A 195 17.12 18.75 -22.01
C ILE A 195 18.58 19.04 -21.62
#